data_AF-A0A2V9NHQ4-F1
#
_entry.id   AF-A0A2V9NHQ4-F1
#
_cell.length_a   1.000
_cell.length_b   1.000
_cell.length_c   1.000
_cell.angle_alpha   90.00
_cell.angle_beta   90.00
_cell.angle_gamma   90.00
#
_symmetry.space_group_name_H-M   'P 1'
#
loop_
_entity.id
_entity.type
_entity.pdbx_description
1 polymer ?
#
loop_
_entity_poly.entity_id
_entity_poly.type
_entity_poly.pdbx_seq_one_letter_code
_entity_poly.pdbx_strand_id
1 'polypeptide(L)' 'MVKNSYLKIMVMEGFYDLATPYFAADYTVDHLNLGSAYQKNISKATYEAGHMVYLPMDELKKMKGDEAQFITRSMQQ' A
#
# COMPACT_ATOMS: atom_id res chain seq x y z
N MET A 1 13.31 -13.64 -7.43
CA MET A 1 14.22 -12.84 -8.27
C MET A 1 13.55 -11.50 -8.58
N VAL A 2 14.24 -10.38 -8.35
CA VAL A 2 13.71 -9.03 -8.62
C VAL A 2 13.97 -8.68 -10.09
N LYS A 3 12.92 -8.29 -10.83
CA LYS A 3 13.04 -7.91 -12.26
C LYS A 3 13.18 -6.41 -12.48
N ASN A 4 12.62 -5.59 -11.60
CA ASN A 4 12.70 -4.13 -11.67
C ASN A 4 13.06 -3.57 -10.29
N SER A 5 14.30 -3.11 -10.14
CA SER A 5 14.81 -2.53 -8.88
C SER A 5 14.25 -1.15 -8.56
N TYR A 6 13.66 -0.47 -9.55
CA TYR A 6 13.12 0.89 -9.42
C TYR A 6 11.62 0.90 -9.13
N LEU A 7 10.94 -0.24 -9.31
CA LEU A 7 9.50 -0.34 -9.07
C LEU A 7 9.17 0.01 -7.61
N LYS A 8 8.26 0.98 -7.44
CA LYS A 8 7.68 1.38 -6.16
C LYS A 8 6.26 0.83 -6.08
N ILE A 9 5.86 0.39 -4.89
CA ILE A 9 4.55 -0.22 -4.65
C ILE A 9 3.90 0.51 -3.47
N MET A 10 2.62 0.83 -3.59
CA MET A 10 1.79 1.28 -2.46
C MET A 10 0.62 0.31 -2.28
N VAL A 11 0.52 -0.27 -1.09
CA VAL A 11 -0.61 -1.11 -0.67
C VAL A 11 -1.58 -0.21 0.09
N MET A 12 -2.83 -0.19 -0.34
CA MET A 12 -3.91 0.60 0.26
C MET A 12 -4.99 -0.36 0.75
N GLU A 13 -5.24 -0.42 2.05
CA GLU A 13 -6.05 -1.48 2.66
C GLU A 13 -7.04 -0.97 3.71
N GLY A 14 -8.18 -1.64 3.81
CA GLY A 14 -9.20 -1.34 4.82
C GLY A 14 -8.96 -2.15 6.09
N PHE A 15 -9.01 -1.51 7.25
CA PHE A 15 -8.88 -2.18 8.54
C PHE A 15 -9.97 -3.23 8.79
N TYR A 16 -11.17 -3.03 8.22
CA TYR A 16 -12.32 -3.93 8.32
C TYR A 16 -12.54 -4.77 7.05
N ASP A 17 -11.53 -4.86 6.18
CA ASP A 17 -11.62 -5.68 4.96
C ASP A 17 -11.59 -7.17 5.30
N LEU A 18 -12.64 -7.90 4.90
CA LEU A 18 -12.73 -9.35 5.06
C LEU A 18 -12.42 -10.13 3.77
N ALA A 19 -12.35 -9.45 2.62
CA ALA A 19 -11.94 -10.04 1.36
C ALA A 19 -10.41 -10.12 1.26
N THR A 20 -9.72 -9.09 1.74
CA THR A 20 -8.27 -9.08 1.95
C THR A 20 -7.97 -8.65 3.39
N PRO A 21 -7.97 -9.57 4.36
CA PRO A 21 -7.74 -9.24 5.77
C PRO A 21 -6.44 -8.48 5.98
N TYR A 22 -6.50 -7.39 6.74
CA TYR A 22 -5.36 -6.50 7.03
C TYR A 22 -4.07 -7.27 7.38
N PHE A 23 -4.11 -8.15 8.38
CA PHE A 23 -2.94 -8.94 8.77
C PHE A 23 -2.45 -9.91 7.68
N ALA A 24 -3.34 -10.38 6.80
CA ALA A 24 -2.95 -11.25 5.69
C ALA A 24 -2.22 -10.47 4.58
N ALA A 25 -2.60 -9.21 4.35
CA ALA A 25 -1.90 -8.32 3.43
C ALA A 25 -0.48 -8.02 3.97
N ASP A 26 -0.37 -7.69 5.26
CA ASP A 26 0.92 -7.48 5.91
C ASP A 26 1.81 -8.73 5.83
N TYR A 27 1.27 -9.88 6.24
CA TYR A 27 1.97 -11.16 6.16
C TYR A 27 2.46 -11.44 4.73
N THR A 28 1.62 -11.21 3.71
CA THR A 28 2.00 -11.45 2.32
C THR A 28 3.19 -10.60 1.90
N VAL A 29 3.19 -9.30 2.22
CA VAL A 29 4.28 -8.39 1.87
C VAL A 29 5.58 -8.79 2.57
N ASP A 30 5.51 -9.16 3.84
CA ASP A 30 6.68 -9.52 4.63
C ASP A 30 7.33 -10.83 4.16
N HIS A 31 6.54 -11.70 3.51
CA HIS A 31 6.99 -13.01 3.00
C HIS A 31 7.33 -13.04 1.50
N LEU A 32 7.46 -11.88 0.83
CA LEU A 32 7.86 -11.81 -0.58
C LEU A 32 9.31 -12.26 -0.87
N ASN A 33 10.08 -12.62 0.17
CA ASN A 33 11.50 -13.01 0.07
C ASN A 33 12.35 -11.98 -0.70
N LEU A 34 12.12 -10.70 -0.39
CA LEU A 34 12.84 -9.57 -0.96
C LEU A 34 14.01 -9.19 -0.05
N GLY A 35 15.17 -8.87 -0.63
CA GLY A 35 16.25 -8.24 0.11
C GLY A 35 15.81 -6.89 0.70
N SER A 36 16.38 -6.50 1.84
CA SER A 36 16.03 -5.27 2.58
C SER A 36 16.07 -4.00 1.72
N ALA A 37 17.00 -3.95 0.76
CA ALA A 37 17.12 -2.86 -0.20
C ALA A 37 15.90 -2.69 -1.12
N TYR A 38 15.08 -3.72 -1.32
CA TYR A 38 13.86 -3.67 -2.13
C TYR A 38 12.59 -3.59 -1.30
N GLN A 39 12.60 -4.09 -0.06
CA GLN A 39 11.47 -3.91 0.87
C GLN A 39 11.15 -2.42 1.08
N LYS A 40 12.17 -1.54 1.09
CA LYS A 40 11.99 -0.08 1.17
C LYS A 40 11.21 0.55 0.01
N ASN A 41 11.01 -0.17 -1.09
CA ASN A 41 10.21 0.30 -2.22
C ASN A 41 8.71 0.03 -2.02
N ILE A 42 8.33 -0.72 -0.99
CA ILE A 42 6.94 -1.03 -0.67
C ILE A 42 6.49 -0.10 0.46
N SER A 43 5.43 0.65 0.19
CA SER A 43 4.72 1.49 1.15
C SER A 43 3.35 0.90 1.43
N LYS A 44 2.83 1.10 2.65
CA LYS A 44 1.50 0.65 3.07
C LYS A 44 0.72 1.84 3.64
N ALA A 45 -0.58 1.86 3.40
CA ALA A 45 -1.51 2.84 3.94
C ALA A 45 -2.82 2.13 4.32
N THR A 46 -3.22 2.29 5.58
CA THR A 46 -4.44 1.67 6.12
C THR A 46 -5.52 2.73 6.31
N TYR A 47 -6.77 2.33 6.13
CA TYR A 47 -7.96 3.18 6.18
C TYR A 47 -9.01 2.58 7.12
N GLU A 48 -9.74 3.41 7.87
CA GLU A 48 -10.86 3.00 8.73
C GLU A 48 -12.10 2.64 7.88
N ALA A 49 -11.95 1.63 7.03
CA ALA A 49 -12.92 1.21 6.04
C ALA A 49 -12.89 -0.31 5.83
N GLY A 50 -13.90 -0.84 5.15
CA GLY A 50 -13.89 -2.21 4.62
C GLY A 50 -13.09 -2.29 3.31
N HIS A 51 -13.39 -3.31 2.50
CA HIS A 51 -12.70 -3.58 1.22
C HIS A 51 -12.63 -2.37 0.28
N MET A 52 -13.72 -1.62 0.21
CA MET A 52 -13.83 -0.43 -0.64
C MET A 52 -13.45 0.80 0.17
N VAL A 53 -12.14 1.01 0.35
CA VAL A 53 -11.58 2.08 1.21
C VAL A 53 -11.99 3.49 0.84
N TYR A 54 -12.48 3.68 -0.39
CA TYR A 54 -12.94 4.95 -0.92
C TYR A 54 -14.42 5.26 -0.67
N LEU A 55 -15.17 4.37 0.00
CA LEU A 55 -16.59 4.63 0.28
C LEU A 55 -16.81 5.64 1.41
N PRO A 56 -16.13 5.56 2.58
CA PRO A 56 -16.20 6.62 3.58
C PRO A 56 -15.53 7.88 3.03
N MET A 57 -16.22 9.01 3.10
CA MET A 57 -15.72 10.26 2.48
C MET A 57 -14.41 10.75 3.09
N ASP A 58 -14.23 10.57 4.40
CA ASP A 58 -12.98 10.94 5.09
C ASP A 58 -11.82 10.04 4.65
N GLU A 59 -12.06 8.74 4.52
CA GLU A 59 -11.07 7.78 4.03
C GLU A 59 -10.77 7.97 2.54
N LEU A 60 -11.76 8.33 1.70
CA LEU A 60 -11.53 8.72 0.30
C LEU A 60 -10.60 9.93 0.21
N LYS A 61 -10.83 10.95 1.04
CA LYS A 61 -9.98 12.15 1.05
C LYS A 61 -8.55 11.80 1.46
N LYS A 62 -8.39 10.96 2.48
CA LYS A 62 -7.08 10.44 2.89
C LYS A 62 -6.42 9.63 1.77
N MET A 63 -7.16 8.68 1.17
CA MET A 63 -6.67 7.81 0.09
C MET A 63 -6.18 8.61 -1.11
N LYS A 64 -6.95 9.63 -1.51
CA LYS A 64 -6.55 10.55 -2.59
C LYS A 64 -5.29 11.33 -2.26
N GLY A 65 -5.14 11.77 -1.01
CA GLY A 65 -3.92 12.44 -0.54
C GLY A 65 -2.70 11.53 -0.58
N ASP A 66 -2.83 10.32 -0.04
CA ASP A 66 -1.77 9.31 0.00
C ASP A 66 -1.35 8.89 -1.42
N GLU A 67 -2.31 8.66 -2.32
CA GLU A 67 -2.09 8.39 -3.75
C GLU A 67 -1.30 9.50 -4.44
N ALA A 68 -1.72 10.76 -4.29
CA ALA A 68 -1.03 11.89 -4.91
C ALA A 68 0.40 12.08 -4.37
N GLN A 69 0.60 11.90 -3.07
CA GLN A 69 1.93 11.96 -2.46
C GLN A 69 2.82 10.82 -2.96
N PHE A 70 2.30 9.60 -3.07
CA PHE A 70 3.04 8.45 -3.58
C PHE A 70 3.50 8.68 -5.02
N ILE A 71 2.62 9.16 -5.90
CA ILE A 71 2.96 9.48 -7.29
C ILE A 71 4.08 10.53 -7.33
N THR A 72 3.92 11.62 -6.57
CA THR A 72 4.92 12.70 -6.52
C THR A 72 6.29 12.19 -6.06
N ARG A 73 6.35 11.42 -4.97
CA ARG A 73 7.59 10.84 -4.44
C ARG A 73 8.23 9.81 -5.38
N SER A 74 7.40 9.13 -6.19
CA SER A 74 7.85 8.15 -7.17
C SER A 74 8.45 8.78 -8.43
N MET A 75 8.06 10.02 -8.75
CA MET A 75 8.59 10.77 -9.90
C MET A 75 9.86 11.58 -9.60
N GLN A 76 10.18 11.80 -8.33
CA GLN A 76 11.32 12.63 -7.89
C GLN A 76 12.63 11.84 -7.69
N GLN A 77 12.67 10.56 -8.08
CA GLN A 77 13.83 9.66 -7.93
C GLN A 77 14.49 9.35 -9.27
#